data_AF-A0A2P5L303-F1
#
_entry.id   AF-A0A2P5L303-F1
#
_cell.length_a   1.000
_cell.length_b   1.000
_cell.length_c   1.000
_cell.angle_alpha   90.00
_cell.angle_beta   90.00
_cell.angle_gamma   90.00
#
_symmetry.space_group_name_H-M   'P 1'
#
loop_
_entity.id
_entity.type
_entity.pdbx_description
1 polymer ?
#
loop_
_entity_poly.entity_id
_entity_poly.type
_entity_poly.pdbx_seq_one_letter_code
_entity_poly.pdbx_strand_id
1 'polypeptide(L)'
;MAVLIFKPSAVWATNWSKNNTVGRLFWKFFLSFWLTLLIAGFGVGSAVFLRHQAEMANQANPKASEPVIEAKNATALIETAARLLNYGGTKELSAFLENIRTAHIPQIYAVDDDGKELLDRKLSAEKLSKIRNLNGKGRFPEAIRLTKAADGHNYLLFIPLPEHGFPPSERRPLLEVGELFEGRPPPLRAHFGESPDFHRFGPPPGNPRPLIPIIAGIIASILFSAGLAWYFAMPIHNLRRVFADLAQGNLDTRVAHLMSKRRDELADLGRDFDHMAEQLQVLMHAQQRLLHDVSHELRSPLARIQASIGLAQQQPEKLPAMLDV
;
A
#
# COMPACT_ATOMS: atom_id res chain seq x y z
N MET A 1 -23.00 21.04 -46.53
CA MET A 1 -23.16 20.49 -45.18
C MET A 1 -22.40 21.40 -44.23
N ALA A 2 -23.13 22.23 -43.49
CA ALA A 2 -22.61 23.36 -42.71
C ALA A 2 -22.03 22.87 -41.37
N VAL A 3 -20.82 23.32 -41.03
CA VAL A 3 -20.24 23.16 -39.69
C VAL A 3 -20.32 24.52 -39.00
N LEU A 4 -21.31 24.65 -38.13
CA LEU A 4 -21.49 25.79 -37.23
C LEU A 4 -20.40 25.77 -36.15
N ILE A 5 -19.48 26.73 -36.21
CA ILE A 5 -18.49 27.00 -35.17
C ILE A 5 -19.18 27.80 -34.06
N PHE A 6 -19.46 27.14 -32.94
CA PHE A 6 -19.99 27.77 -31.73
C PHE A 6 -18.84 28.52 -31.04
N LYS A 7 -18.82 29.86 -31.17
CA LYS A 7 -17.85 30.74 -30.50
C LYS A 7 -18.43 31.14 -29.13
N PRO A 8 -17.91 30.68 -27.98
CA PRO A 8 -18.45 31.07 -26.69
C PRO A 8 -18.19 32.57 -26.44
N SER A 9 -19.25 33.31 -26.08
CA SER A 9 -19.19 34.75 -25.85
C SER A 9 -18.47 35.10 -24.54
N ALA A 10 -17.60 36.11 -24.58
CA ALA A 10 -16.69 36.53 -23.52
C ALA A 10 -17.35 37.08 -22.23
N VAL A 11 -18.67 37.00 -22.11
CA VAL A 11 -19.46 37.47 -20.94
C VAL A 11 -19.42 36.44 -19.78
N TRP A 12 -19.16 35.17 -20.07
CA TRP A 12 -19.11 34.11 -19.05
C TRP A 12 -17.79 34.04 -18.27
N ALA A 13 -16.70 34.61 -18.80
CA ALA A 13 -15.37 34.49 -18.19
C ALA A 13 -15.15 35.42 -16.99
N THR A 14 -15.80 36.59 -16.96
CA THR A 14 -15.58 37.60 -15.90
C THR A 14 -16.35 37.30 -14.61
N ASN A 15 -17.46 36.57 -14.67
CA ASN A 15 -18.25 36.24 -13.47
C ASN A 15 -17.80 34.93 -12.77
N TRP A 16 -17.08 34.05 -13.47
CA TRP A 16 -16.61 32.76 -12.93
C TRP A 16 -15.43 32.92 -11.93
N SER A 17 -14.64 33.99 -12.05
CA SER A 17 -13.46 34.19 -11.18
C SER A 17 -13.80 34.70 -9.77
N LYS A 18 -14.94 35.37 -9.56
CA LYS A 18 -15.29 35.97 -8.26
C LYS A 18 -15.88 34.98 -7.25
N ASN A 19 -16.45 33.85 -7.71
CA ASN A 19 -17.16 32.91 -6.85
C ASN A 19 -16.46 31.54 -6.70
N ASN A 20 -15.35 31.31 -7.42
CA ASN A 20 -14.66 30.01 -7.43
C ASN A 20 -13.26 30.11 -6.83
N THR A 21 -13.13 30.69 -5.63
CA THR A 21 -12.01 30.29 -4.77
C THR A 21 -12.30 28.89 -4.29
N VAL A 22 -11.58 27.92 -4.85
CA VAL A 22 -11.55 26.53 -4.36
C VAL A 22 -11.42 26.58 -2.84
N GLY A 23 -12.39 26.00 -2.13
CA GLY A 23 -12.53 26.16 -0.68
C GLY A 23 -11.23 25.84 0.09
N ARG A 24 -10.96 26.61 1.14
CA ARG A 24 -9.87 26.41 2.09
C ARG A 24 -9.86 24.99 2.66
N LEU A 25 -11.04 24.39 2.85
CA LEU A 25 -11.20 22.99 3.24
C LEU A 25 -10.63 22.04 2.18
N PHE A 26 -10.97 22.25 0.91
CA PHE A 26 -10.45 21.43 -0.19
C PHE A 26 -8.92 21.46 -0.23
N TRP A 27 -8.33 22.66 -0.13
CA TRP A 27 -6.87 22.79 -0.18
C TRP A 27 -6.17 22.13 1.01
N LYS A 28 -6.74 22.19 2.22
CA LYS A 28 -6.20 21.48 3.39
C LYS A 28 -6.22 19.96 3.18
N PHE A 29 -7.29 19.43 2.60
CA PHE A 29 -7.39 18.00 2.30
C PHE A 29 -6.46 17.57 1.19
N PHE A 30 -6.42 18.35 0.10
CA PHE A 30 -5.53 18.09 -1.02
C PHE A 30 -4.08 18.02 -0.53
N LEU A 31 -3.63 19.00 0.25
CA LEU A 31 -2.28 18.97 0.81
C LEU A 31 -2.05 17.80 1.76
N SER A 32 -3.00 17.50 2.65
CA SER A 32 -2.84 16.42 3.63
C SER A 32 -2.82 15.04 2.96
N PHE A 33 -3.62 14.84 1.91
CA PHE A 33 -3.60 13.62 1.10
C PHE A 33 -2.27 13.45 0.39
N TRP A 34 -1.80 14.49 -0.29
CA TRP A 34 -0.51 14.46 -0.97
C TRP A 34 0.67 14.29 -0.01
N LEU A 35 0.63 14.93 1.16
CA LEU A 35 1.64 14.76 2.19
C LEU A 35 1.66 13.33 2.72
N THR A 36 0.49 12.74 2.98
CA THR A 36 0.37 11.35 3.42
C THR A 36 0.89 10.39 2.35
N LEU A 37 0.54 10.64 1.09
CA LEU A 37 1.00 9.84 -0.06
C LEU A 37 2.52 9.95 -0.24
N LEU A 38 3.08 11.15 -0.06
CA LEU A 38 4.53 11.36 -0.09
C LEU A 38 5.22 10.65 1.07
N ILE A 39 4.73 10.74 2.29
CA ILE A 39 5.33 10.09 3.46
C ILE A 39 5.26 8.56 3.30
N ALA A 40 4.12 8.02 2.87
CA ALA A 40 3.97 6.59 2.63
C ALA A 40 4.88 6.12 1.47
N GLY A 41 4.88 6.86 0.36
CA GLY A 41 5.75 6.58 -0.79
C GLY A 41 7.23 6.68 -0.44
N PHE A 42 7.61 7.65 0.37
CA PHE A 42 8.97 7.82 0.87
C PHE A 42 9.34 6.73 1.87
N GLY A 43 8.42 6.29 2.74
CA GLY A 43 8.66 5.19 3.67
C GLY A 43 8.91 3.87 2.94
N VAL A 44 8.05 3.53 1.97
CA VAL A 44 8.23 2.34 1.12
C VAL A 44 9.48 2.49 0.25
N GLY A 45 9.65 3.64 -0.39
CA GLY A 45 10.80 3.94 -1.25
C GLY A 45 12.12 3.89 -0.49
N SER A 46 12.18 4.43 0.72
CA SER A 46 13.35 4.40 1.60
C SER A 46 13.65 2.98 2.08
N ALA A 47 12.64 2.20 2.47
CA ALA A 47 12.84 0.80 2.84
C ALA A 47 13.39 -0.04 1.67
N VAL A 48 12.86 0.16 0.47
CA VAL A 48 13.35 -0.50 -0.75
C VAL A 48 14.76 0.01 -1.09
N PHE A 49 15.01 1.31 -1.02
CA PHE A 49 16.30 1.92 -1.32
C PHE A 49 17.39 1.50 -0.34
N LEU A 50 17.12 1.44 0.96
CA LEU A 50 18.08 0.97 1.97
C LEU A 50 18.41 -0.51 1.76
N ARG A 51 17.42 -1.33 1.41
CA ARG A 51 17.65 -2.73 1.06
C ARG A 51 18.50 -2.84 -0.22
N HIS A 52 18.21 -2.03 -1.22
CA HIS A 52 18.95 -2.00 -2.47
C HIS A 52 20.37 -1.44 -2.29
N GLN A 53 20.55 -0.43 -1.43
CA GLN A 53 21.86 0.09 -1.04
C GLN A 53 22.65 -0.96 -0.27
N ALA A 54 22.02 -1.74 0.61
CA ALA A 54 22.69 -2.84 1.29
C ALA A 54 23.17 -3.92 0.29
N GLU A 55 22.36 -4.21 -0.74
CA GLU A 55 22.76 -5.10 -1.85
C GLU A 55 23.96 -4.53 -2.62
N MET A 56 23.93 -3.23 -2.97
CA MET A 56 25.02 -2.55 -3.70
C MET A 56 26.28 -2.35 -2.85
N ALA A 57 26.15 -2.08 -1.56
CA ALA A 57 27.28 -1.93 -0.63
C ALA A 57 27.97 -3.27 -0.34
N ASN A 58 27.21 -4.36 -0.28
CA ASN A 58 27.77 -5.72 -0.25
C ASN A 58 28.53 -6.04 -1.55
N GLN A 59 28.10 -5.48 -2.69
CA GLN A 59 28.78 -5.64 -3.98
C GLN A 59 30.07 -4.80 -4.09
N ALA A 60 30.12 -3.63 -3.44
CA ALA A 60 31.27 -2.71 -3.42
C ALA A 60 32.38 -3.10 -2.41
N ASN A 61 32.15 -4.07 -1.54
CA ASN A 61 33.17 -4.65 -0.66
C ASN A 61 33.62 -6.04 -1.17
N PRO A 62 34.56 -6.13 -2.14
CA PRO A 62 34.99 -7.38 -2.74
C PRO A 62 35.73 -8.34 -1.77
N LYS A 63 35.95 -7.94 -0.52
CA LYS A 63 36.52 -8.82 0.53
C LYS A 63 35.48 -9.40 1.49
N ALA A 64 34.22 -8.99 1.38
CA ALA A 64 33.10 -9.50 2.19
C ALA A 64 31.97 -10.08 1.32
N SER A 65 32.22 -10.36 0.03
CA SER A 65 31.41 -11.26 -0.77
C SER A 65 31.59 -12.69 -0.22
N GLU A 66 30.94 -12.96 0.91
CA GLU A 66 30.58 -14.34 1.26
C GLU A 66 29.84 -14.97 0.06
N PRO A 67 30.03 -16.27 -0.19
CA PRO A 67 29.83 -16.94 -1.48
C PRO A 67 28.35 -17.16 -1.83
N VAL A 68 27.47 -16.17 -1.70
CA VAL A 68 26.02 -16.35 -1.89
C VAL A 68 25.64 -16.48 -3.38
N ILE A 69 26.40 -15.85 -4.29
CA ILE A 69 26.23 -16.02 -5.76
C ILE A 69 26.96 -17.29 -6.25
N GLU A 70 28.04 -17.70 -5.59
CA GLU A 70 28.79 -18.94 -5.84
C GLU A 70 28.03 -20.19 -5.34
N ALA A 71 27.33 -20.09 -4.21
CA ALA A 71 26.50 -21.13 -3.60
C ALA A 71 25.28 -21.53 -4.44
N LYS A 72 24.60 -20.58 -5.09
CA LYS A 72 23.37 -20.87 -5.86
C LYS A 72 23.66 -21.70 -7.11
N ASN A 73 24.72 -21.36 -7.84
CA ASN A 73 25.17 -22.12 -9.01
C ASN A 73 25.79 -23.47 -8.59
N ALA A 74 26.50 -23.49 -7.46
CA ALA A 74 27.03 -24.71 -6.84
C ALA A 74 25.92 -25.71 -6.45
N THR A 75 24.83 -25.22 -5.85
CA THR A 75 23.69 -26.04 -5.44
C THR A 75 23.03 -26.73 -6.64
N ALA A 76 22.78 -25.98 -7.72
CA ALA A 76 22.14 -26.52 -8.92
C ALA A 76 23.00 -27.61 -9.59
N LEU A 77 24.32 -27.40 -9.64
CA LEU A 77 25.28 -28.35 -10.21
C LEU A 77 25.40 -29.63 -9.36
N ILE A 78 25.52 -29.50 -8.05
CA ILE A 78 25.59 -30.66 -7.13
C ILE A 78 24.26 -31.43 -7.10
N GLU A 79 23.12 -30.75 -7.11
CA GLU A 79 21.79 -31.38 -7.21
C GLU A 79 21.67 -32.19 -8.51
N THR A 80 22.12 -31.62 -9.64
CA THR A 80 22.09 -32.31 -10.93
C THR A 80 23.00 -33.53 -10.92
N ALA A 81 24.23 -33.39 -10.41
CA ALA A 81 25.16 -34.51 -10.23
C ALA A 81 24.58 -35.61 -9.33
N ALA A 82 23.95 -35.24 -8.22
CA ALA A 82 23.31 -36.19 -7.31
C ALA A 82 22.15 -36.94 -7.98
N ARG A 83 21.32 -36.26 -8.77
CA ARG A 83 20.23 -36.91 -9.52
C ARG A 83 20.75 -37.85 -10.61
N LEU A 84 21.76 -37.42 -11.37
CA LEU A 84 22.39 -38.25 -12.39
C LEU A 84 23.00 -39.50 -11.76
N LEU A 85 23.60 -39.38 -10.59
CA LEU A 85 24.15 -40.52 -9.87
C LEU A 85 23.07 -41.45 -9.31
N ASN A 86 21.98 -40.90 -8.79
CA ASN A 86 20.90 -41.69 -8.18
C ASN A 86 20.07 -42.44 -9.23
N TYR A 87 19.80 -41.84 -10.39
CA TYR A 87 18.91 -42.41 -11.41
C TYR A 87 19.65 -42.94 -12.64
N GLY A 88 20.73 -42.27 -13.06
CA GLY A 88 21.54 -42.66 -14.20
C GLY A 88 22.63 -43.66 -13.83
N GLY A 89 23.28 -43.49 -12.68
CA GLY A 89 24.41 -44.30 -12.24
C GLY A 89 25.75 -43.61 -12.48
N THR A 90 26.84 -44.33 -12.25
CA THR A 90 28.21 -43.79 -12.25
C THR A 90 28.72 -43.41 -13.64
N LYS A 91 28.25 -44.07 -14.70
CA LYS A 91 28.65 -43.81 -16.10
C LYS A 91 28.10 -42.47 -16.62
N GLU A 92 26.87 -42.15 -16.23
CA GLU A 92 26.15 -40.94 -16.58
C GLU A 92 26.72 -39.76 -15.80
N LEU A 93 27.04 -39.98 -14.52
CA LEU A 93 27.79 -39.01 -13.72
C LEU A 93 29.18 -38.76 -14.32
N SER A 94 29.94 -39.80 -14.70
CA SER A 94 31.28 -39.60 -15.27
C SER A 94 31.23 -38.82 -16.59
N ALA A 95 30.26 -39.11 -17.46
CA ALA A 95 30.07 -38.38 -18.71
C ALA A 95 29.73 -36.90 -18.48
N PHE A 96 28.89 -36.61 -17.49
CA PHE A 96 28.55 -35.23 -17.10
C PHE A 96 29.75 -34.48 -16.52
N LEU A 97 30.50 -35.10 -15.61
CA LEU A 97 31.69 -34.50 -15.02
C LEU A 97 32.77 -34.24 -16.07
N GLU A 98 32.93 -35.14 -17.05
CA GLU A 98 33.83 -34.96 -18.19
C GLU A 98 33.39 -33.81 -19.11
N ASN A 99 32.10 -33.72 -19.41
CA ASN A 99 31.55 -32.64 -20.23
C ASN A 99 31.79 -31.27 -19.55
N ILE A 100 31.47 -31.17 -18.26
CA ILE A 100 31.71 -29.96 -17.45
C ILE A 100 33.19 -29.61 -17.38
N ARG A 101 34.07 -30.61 -17.27
CA ARG A 101 35.53 -30.44 -17.29
C ARG A 101 35.98 -29.78 -18.59
N THR A 102 35.46 -30.21 -19.73
CA THR A 102 35.79 -29.62 -21.04
C THR A 102 35.15 -28.25 -21.26
N ALA A 103 33.98 -28.01 -20.68
CA ALA A 103 33.22 -26.76 -20.82
C ALA A 103 33.71 -25.59 -19.94
N HIS A 104 34.82 -25.74 -19.20
CA HIS A 104 35.40 -24.71 -18.33
C HIS A 104 34.48 -24.26 -17.17
N ILE A 105 33.53 -25.11 -16.79
CA ILE A 105 32.56 -24.92 -15.69
C ILE A 105 33.22 -25.37 -14.34
N PRO A 106 32.73 -24.97 -13.16
CA PRO A 106 33.24 -25.42 -11.86
C PRO A 106 33.41 -26.93 -11.77
N GLN A 107 34.59 -27.37 -11.33
CA GLN A 107 34.93 -28.78 -11.21
C GLN A 107 34.19 -29.40 -10.02
N ILE A 108 33.29 -30.35 -10.27
CA ILE A 108 32.66 -31.14 -9.21
C ILE A 108 33.50 -32.39 -8.98
N TYR A 109 33.75 -32.76 -7.73
CA TYR A 109 34.42 -34.00 -7.34
C TYR A 109 33.40 -35.01 -6.85
N ALA A 110 33.58 -36.27 -7.27
CA ALA A 110 32.77 -37.39 -6.83
C ALA A 110 33.70 -38.49 -6.30
N VAL A 111 33.61 -38.75 -5.00
CA VAL A 111 34.52 -39.68 -4.32
C VAL A 111 33.72 -40.79 -3.67
N ASP A 112 34.08 -42.04 -3.94
CA ASP A 112 33.42 -43.22 -3.38
C ASP A 112 33.76 -43.45 -1.90
N ASP A 113 33.17 -44.51 -1.34
CA ASP A 113 33.39 -44.96 0.03
C ASP A 113 34.88 -45.29 0.30
N ASP A 114 35.55 -45.88 -0.69
CA ASP A 114 36.97 -46.27 -0.66
C ASP A 114 37.94 -45.09 -0.82
N GLY A 115 37.40 -43.88 -1.05
CA GLY A 115 38.19 -42.66 -1.19
C GLY A 115 38.79 -42.45 -2.58
N LYS A 116 38.36 -43.24 -3.57
CA LYS A 116 38.75 -43.11 -4.97
C LYS A 116 37.81 -42.14 -5.68
N GLU A 117 38.39 -41.26 -6.49
CA GLU A 117 37.64 -40.26 -7.26
C GLU A 117 37.22 -40.84 -8.62
N LEU A 118 36.00 -40.55 -9.04
CA LEU A 118 35.37 -41.18 -10.20
C LEU A 118 36.08 -40.86 -11.54
N LEU A 119 36.70 -39.69 -11.66
CA LEU A 119 37.51 -39.30 -12.82
C LEU A 119 39.03 -39.53 -12.61
N ASP A 120 39.39 -40.31 -11.59
CA ASP A 120 40.78 -40.66 -11.24
C ASP A 120 41.69 -39.43 -11.01
N ARG A 121 41.11 -38.31 -10.56
CA ARG A 121 41.88 -37.11 -10.25
C ARG A 121 42.63 -37.27 -8.94
N LYS A 122 43.87 -36.75 -8.90
CA LYS A 122 44.70 -36.76 -7.69
C LYS A 122 44.05 -35.94 -6.58
N LEU A 123 43.58 -36.62 -5.54
CA LEU A 123 43.02 -36.00 -4.35
C LEU A 123 43.76 -36.53 -3.11
N SER A 124 44.43 -35.63 -2.39
CA SER A 124 45.17 -36.00 -1.18
C SER A 124 44.22 -36.45 -0.06
N ALA A 125 44.61 -37.48 0.70
CA ALA A 125 43.84 -37.99 1.84
C ALA A 125 43.55 -36.91 2.91
N GLU A 126 44.41 -35.91 3.06
CA GLU A 126 44.24 -34.77 3.96
C GLU A 126 43.05 -33.87 3.55
N LYS A 127 42.92 -33.56 2.26
CA LYS A 127 41.77 -32.78 1.73
C LYS A 127 40.45 -33.54 1.92
N LEU A 128 40.46 -34.85 1.67
CA LEU A 128 39.28 -35.71 1.85
C LEU A 128 38.78 -35.78 3.30
N SER A 129 39.70 -35.94 4.25
CA SER A 129 39.34 -35.98 5.67
C SER A 129 38.73 -34.65 6.13
N LYS A 130 39.25 -33.52 5.63
CA LYS A 130 38.71 -32.19 5.88
C LYS A 130 37.28 -32.05 5.34
N ILE A 131 37.01 -32.47 4.11
CA ILE A 131 35.66 -32.38 3.50
C ILE A 131 34.67 -33.29 4.24
N ARG A 132 35.06 -34.53 4.57
CA ARG A 132 34.21 -35.45 5.36
C ARG A 132 33.88 -34.86 6.74
N ASN A 133 34.83 -34.20 7.40
CA ASN A 133 34.62 -33.49 8.67
C ASN A 133 33.65 -32.29 8.52
N LEU A 134 33.80 -31.50 7.45
CA LEU A 134 32.89 -30.38 7.16
C LEU A 134 31.46 -30.85 6.90
N ASN A 135 31.29 -31.93 6.13
CA ASN A 135 29.99 -32.56 5.89
C ASN A 135 29.38 -33.09 7.20
N GLY A 136 30.15 -33.78 8.03
CA GLY A 136 29.69 -34.29 9.33
C GLY A 136 29.28 -33.19 10.32
N LYS A 137 29.82 -31.98 10.17
CA LYS A 137 29.44 -30.79 10.94
C LYS A 137 28.29 -29.98 10.31
N GLY A 138 27.74 -30.43 9.18
CA GLY A 138 26.67 -29.73 8.46
C GLY A 138 27.08 -28.37 7.88
N ARG A 139 28.38 -28.15 7.61
CA ARG A 139 28.86 -26.92 6.97
C ARG A 139 28.84 -27.06 5.45
N PHE A 140 28.41 -26.00 4.76
CA PHE A 140 28.30 -25.91 3.30
C PHE A 140 27.41 -26.97 2.64
N PRO A 141 26.14 -27.14 3.07
CA PRO A 141 25.22 -28.10 2.47
C PRO A 141 24.93 -27.82 0.98
N GLU A 142 25.13 -26.59 0.52
CA GLU A 142 25.08 -26.17 -0.88
C GLU A 142 26.27 -26.65 -1.74
N ALA A 143 27.40 -27.00 -1.11
CA ALA A 143 28.67 -27.27 -1.79
C ALA A 143 29.26 -28.67 -1.50
N ILE A 144 28.71 -29.39 -0.51
CA ILE A 144 29.09 -30.76 -0.15
C ILE A 144 27.82 -31.58 0.06
N ARG A 145 27.73 -32.75 -0.58
CA ARG A 145 26.60 -33.66 -0.42
C ARG A 145 27.03 -35.12 -0.48
N LEU A 146 26.53 -35.91 0.46
CA LEU A 146 26.60 -37.36 0.40
C LEU A 146 25.33 -37.89 -0.30
N THR A 147 25.49 -38.72 -1.32
CA THR A 147 24.37 -39.37 -2.01
C THR A 147 24.67 -40.84 -2.27
N LYS A 148 23.62 -41.67 -2.30
CA LYS A 148 23.74 -43.10 -2.56
C LYS A 148 23.45 -43.37 -4.03
N ALA A 149 24.44 -43.91 -4.74
CA ALA A 149 24.31 -44.26 -6.14
C ALA A 149 23.41 -45.49 -6.34
N ALA A 150 22.92 -45.67 -7.57
CA ALA A 150 22.08 -46.80 -7.95
C ALA A 150 22.78 -48.18 -7.77
N ASP A 151 24.11 -48.20 -7.78
CA ASP A 151 24.95 -49.37 -7.53
C ASP A 151 25.10 -49.72 -6.03
N GLY A 152 24.55 -48.89 -5.14
CA GLY A 152 24.55 -49.10 -3.70
C GLY A 152 25.71 -48.44 -2.95
N HIS A 153 26.71 -47.88 -3.65
CA HIS A 153 27.83 -47.17 -3.04
C HIS A 153 27.45 -45.73 -2.69
N ASN A 154 28.07 -45.16 -1.66
CA ASN A 154 27.89 -43.74 -1.37
C ASN A 154 28.99 -42.93 -2.03
N TYR A 155 28.58 -41.80 -2.58
CA TYR A 155 29.49 -40.83 -3.17
C TYR A 155 29.38 -39.51 -2.44
N LEU A 156 30.54 -38.97 -2.09
CA LEU A 156 30.69 -37.61 -1.59
C LEU A 156 30.93 -36.67 -2.77
N LEU A 157 29.92 -35.87 -3.07
CA LEU A 157 29.95 -34.84 -4.11
C LEU A 157 30.36 -33.51 -3.49
N PHE A 158 31.35 -32.82 -4.05
CA PHE A 158 31.73 -31.49 -3.57
C PHE A 158 32.35 -30.59 -4.63
N ILE A 159 32.32 -29.28 -4.38
CA ILE A 159 32.99 -28.25 -5.19
C ILE A 159 34.27 -27.77 -4.47
N PRO A 160 35.41 -27.59 -5.15
CA PRO A 160 36.70 -27.23 -4.54
C PRO A 160 36.71 -25.75 -4.13
N LEU A 161 36.29 -25.47 -2.89
CA LEU A 161 36.32 -24.13 -2.30
C LEU A 161 37.57 -23.93 -1.43
N PRO A 162 38.01 -22.68 -1.16
CA PRO A 162 39.13 -22.38 -0.25
C PRO A 162 38.92 -22.93 1.14
N GLU A 163 37.68 -22.88 1.60
CA GLU A 163 37.22 -23.43 2.87
C GLU A 163 37.45 -24.95 2.96
N HIS A 164 37.41 -25.63 1.80
CA HIS A 164 37.70 -27.05 1.65
C HIS A 164 39.20 -27.36 1.51
N GLY A 165 40.08 -26.35 1.51
CA GLY A 165 41.55 -26.52 1.41
C GLY A 165 42.09 -26.53 -0.03
N PHE A 166 41.36 -25.96 -0.99
CA PHE A 166 41.80 -25.83 -2.38
C PHE A 166 42.39 -24.44 -2.65
N PRO A 167 43.58 -24.32 -3.27
CA PRO A 167 44.19 -23.04 -3.59
C PRO A 167 43.36 -22.26 -4.63
N PRO A 168 43.39 -20.91 -4.62
CA PRO A 168 42.65 -20.09 -5.58
C PRO A 168 42.98 -20.36 -7.05
N SER A 169 44.17 -20.86 -7.36
CA SER A 169 44.61 -21.25 -8.71
C SER A 169 43.96 -22.54 -9.24
N GLU A 170 43.41 -23.37 -8.36
CA GLU A 170 42.58 -24.53 -8.73
C GLU A 170 41.12 -24.12 -8.99
N ARG A 171 40.76 -22.83 -8.78
CA ARG A 171 39.48 -22.26 -9.22
C ARG A 171 39.57 -21.92 -10.70
N ARG A 172 38.60 -22.38 -11.50
CA ARG A 172 38.20 -21.63 -12.69
C ARG A 172 37.09 -20.68 -12.25
N PRO A 173 37.14 -19.38 -12.61
CA PRO A 173 36.06 -18.46 -12.25
C PRO A 173 34.72 -19.07 -12.71
N LEU A 174 33.69 -18.96 -11.86
CA LEU A 174 32.32 -19.26 -12.25
C LEU A 174 31.97 -18.33 -13.41
N LEU A 175 32.22 -18.79 -14.63
CA LEU A 175 31.71 -18.12 -15.82
C LEU A 175 30.20 -17.97 -15.61
N GLU A 176 29.72 -16.73 -15.68
CA GLU A 176 28.29 -16.47 -15.77
C GLU A 176 27.76 -17.37 -16.89
N VAL A 177 26.89 -18.31 -16.53
CA VAL A 177 26.32 -19.29 -17.47
C VAL A 177 25.59 -18.59 -18.64
N GLY A 178 25.34 -17.27 -18.53
CA GLY A 178 24.86 -16.41 -19.59
C GLY A 178 25.85 -16.14 -20.73
N GLU A 179 27.17 -16.15 -20.50
CA GLU A 179 28.17 -15.79 -21.53
C GLU A 179 28.66 -17.00 -22.36
N LEU A 180 28.45 -18.24 -21.89
CA LEU A 180 28.95 -19.45 -22.56
C LEU A 180 28.16 -19.85 -23.83
N PHE A 181 27.01 -19.21 -24.09
CA PHE A 181 26.12 -19.53 -25.20
C PHE A 181 25.91 -18.38 -26.20
N GLU A 182 26.62 -17.25 -26.06
CA GLU A 182 26.64 -16.23 -27.11
C GLU A 182 27.53 -16.70 -28.29
N GLY A 183 26.88 -17.29 -29.29
CA GLY A 183 27.43 -17.35 -30.66
C GLY A 183 27.93 -18.70 -31.17
N ARG A 184 27.77 -19.82 -30.45
CA ARG A 184 27.96 -21.17 -31.04
C ARG A 184 26.76 -22.08 -30.78
N PRO A 185 26.19 -22.76 -31.80
CA PRO A 185 25.24 -23.83 -31.55
C PRO A 185 25.96 -24.98 -30.81
N PRO A 186 25.32 -25.62 -29.83
CA PRO A 186 25.90 -26.74 -29.10
C PRO A 186 26.20 -27.92 -30.06
N PRO A 187 27.36 -28.60 -29.95
CA PRO A 187 27.55 -29.86 -30.65
C PRO A 187 26.67 -30.92 -29.98
N LEU A 188 26.12 -31.81 -30.80
CA LEU A 188 25.32 -32.99 -30.44
C LEU A 188 23.80 -32.74 -30.31
N ARG A 189 23.15 -32.74 -31.47
CA ARG A 189 21.88 -33.44 -31.66
C ARG A 189 22.11 -34.93 -31.36
N ALA A 190 22.00 -35.34 -30.11
CA ALA A 190 21.64 -36.71 -29.77
C ALA A 190 20.15 -36.72 -29.42
N HIS A 191 19.40 -37.57 -30.11
CA HIS A 191 17.95 -37.73 -29.96
C HIS A 191 17.56 -37.94 -28.50
N PHE A 192 17.01 -36.90 -27.87
CA PHE A 192 16.08 -37.04 -26.75
C PHE A 192 14.80 -36.35 -27.21
N GLY A 193 13.72 -37.13 -27.35
CA GLY A 193 12.40 -36.59 -27.66
C GLY A 193 11.99 -35.55 -26.63
N GLU A 194 11.34 -34.49 -27.10
CA GLU A 194 10.82 -33.37 -26.31
C GLU A 194 11.81 -32.84 -25.28
N SER A 195 12.67 -31.91 -25.71
CA SER A 195 13.46 -31.08 -24.79
C SER A 195 12.53 -30.45 -23.75
N PRO A 196 12.71 -30.73 -22.45
CA PRO A 196 12.11 -29.91 -21.41
C PRO A 196 12.72 -28.52 -21.55
N ASP A 197 11.89 -27.46 -21.58
CA ASP A 197 12.36 -26.08 -21.59
C ASP A 197 13.27 -25.80 -20.37
N PHE A 198 14.59 -25.90 -20.55
CA PHE A 198 15.58 -25.68 -19.50
C PHE A 198 15.72 -24.21 -19.08
N HIS A 199 15.04 -23.28 -19.76
CA HIS A 199 14.96 -21.88 -19.37
C HIS A 199 14.03 -21.61 -18.15
N ARG A 200 13.46 -22.65 -17.53
CA ARG A 200 12.56 -22.52 -16.36
C ARG A 200 13.14 -22.95 -15.00
N PHE A 201 14.39 -23.42 -14.92
CA PHE A 201 14.97 -24.02 -13.70
C PHE A 201 16.09 -23.22 -13.01
N GLY A 202 16.00 -21.89 -13.00
CA GLY A 202 16.53 -21.15 -11.84
C GLY A 202 15.52 -21.24 -10.70
N PRO A 203 15.89 -21.45 -9.42
CA PRO A 203 14.94 -21.12 -8.35
C PRO A 203 14.51 -19.67 -8.61
N PRO A 204 13.20 -19.35 -8.62
CA PRO A 204 12.76 -17.97 -8.82
C PRO A 204 13.58 -17.11 -7.85
N PRO A 205 14.19 -15.99 -8.29
CA PRO A 205 14.91 -15.10 -7.36
C PRO A 205 13.94 -14.84 -6.24
N GLY A 206 14.26 -15.37 -5.04
CA GLY A 206 13.25 -15.69 -4.02
C GLY A 206 12.29 -14.53 -3.88
N ASN A 207 11.15 -14.65 -4.56
CA ASN A 207 10.33 -13.49 -4.88
C ASN A 207 9.87 -13.01 -3.51
N PRO A 208 10.38 -11.88 -2.97
CA PRO A 208 9.87 -11.41 -1.70
C PRO A 208 8.45 -11.02 -2.07
N ARG A 209 7.48 -11.92 -1.77
CA ARG A 209 6.09 -11.69 -2.10
C ARG A 209 5.82 -10.24 -1.68
N PRO A 210 5.38 -9.35 -2.57
CA PRO A 210 5.24 -7.93 -2.27
C PRO A 210 4.07 -7.67 -1.29
N LEU A 211 3.76 -8.64 -0.42
CA LEU A 211 2.78 -8.57 0.64
C LEU A 211 3.08 -7.42 1.58
N ILE A 212 4.35 -7.14 1.90
CA ILE A 212 4.70 -6.05 2.82
C ILE A 212 4.24 -4.68 2.28
N PRO A 213 4.65 -4.24 1.06
CA PRO A 213 4.17 -2.96 0.53
C PRO A 213 2.66 -2.95 0.25
N ILE A 214 2.07 -4.08 -0.14
CA ILE A 214 0.61 -4.19 -0.37
C ILE A 214 -0.16 -4.00 0.95
N ILE A 215 0.23 -4.72 2.01
CA ILE A 215 -0.41 -4.63 3.33
C ILE A 215 -0.22 -3.23 3.90
N ALA A 216 0.98 -2.64 3.77
CA ALA A 216 1.22 -1.26 4.19
C ALA A 216 0.31 -0.27 3.45
N GLY A 217 0.14 -0.43 2.14
CA GLY A 217 -0.77 0.39 1.33
C GLY A 217 -2.24 0.25 1.74
N ILE A 218 -2.68 -0.97 2.04
CA ILE A 218 -4.04 -1.25 2.53
C ILE A 218 -4.27 -0.58 3.89
N ILE A 219 -3.36 -0.76 4.84
CA ILE A 219 -3.47 -0.16 6.18
C ILE A 219 -3.49 1.37 6.08
N ALA A 220 -2.60 1.96 5.27
CA ALA A 220 -2.58 3.39 5.05
C ALA A 220 -3.91 3.90 4.45
N SER A 221 -4.48 3.17 3.48
CA SER A 221 -5.76 3.50 2.85
C SER A 221 -6.94 3.43 3.83
N ILE A 222 -6.95 2.43 4.72
CA ILE A 222 -7.98 2.29 5.77
C ILE A 222 -7.87 3.43 6.77
N LEU A 223 -6.67 3.72 7.29
CA LEU A 223 -6.46 4.80 8.24
C LEU A 223 -6.83 6.17 7.65
N PHE A 224 -6.45 6.40 6.40
CA PHE A 224 -6.80 7.63 5.68
C PHE A 224 -8.31 7.78 5.50
N SER A 225 -9.00 6.73 5.03
CA SER A 225 -10.45 6.78 4.80
C SER A 225 -11.24 6.90 6.11
N ALA A 226 -10.83 6.20 7.18
CA ALA A 226 -11.44 6.31 8.50
C ALA A 226 -11.27 7.71 9.11
N GLY A 227 -10.07 8.30 9.00
CA GLY A 227 -9.81 9.66 9.45
C GLY A 227 -10.66 10.69 8.71
N LEU A 228 -10.82 10.51 7.39
CA LEU A 228 -11.66 11.37 6.56
C LEU A 228 -13.13 11.26 6.95
N ALA A 229 -13.65 10.03 7.09
CA ALA A 229 -15.02 9.79 7.50
C ALA A 229 -15.32 10.42 8.87
N TRP A 230 -14.44 10.28 9.86
CA TRP A 230 -14.60 10.92 11.17
C TRP A 230 -14.66 12.44 11.04
N TYR A 231 -13.71 13.03 10.30
CA TYR A 231 -13.59 14.48 10.15
C TYR A 231 -14.85 15.12 9.56
N PHE A 232 -15.57 14.43 8.66
CA PHE A 232 -16.82 14.90 8.07
C PHE A 232 -18.07 14.54 8.88
N ALA A 233 -18.18 13.28 9.31
CA ALA A 233 -19.42 12.77 9.90
C ALA A 233 -19.74 13.47 11.23
N MET A 234 -18.72 13.68 12.09
CA MET A 234 -18.92 14.30 13.39
C MET A 234 -19.54 15.71 13.31
N PRO A 235 -18.96 16.68 12.57
CA PRO A 235 -19.52 18.02 12.51
C PRO A 235 -20.86 18.10 11.77
N ILE A 236 -21.06 17.29 10.73
CA ILE A 236 -22.35 17.23 10.02
C ILE A 236 -23.44 16.73 10.97
N HIS A 237 -23.14 15.71 11.78
CA HIS A 237 -24.08 15.20 12.77
C HIS A 237 -24.42 16.22 13.85
N ASN A 238 -23.43 16.97 14.33
CA ASN A 238 -23.66 18.07 15.28
C ASN A 238 -24.55 19.15 14.66
N LEU A 239 -24.27 19.56 13.43
CA LEU A 239 -25.06 20.55 12.72
C LEU A 239 -26.50 20.07 12.55
N ARG A 240 -26.70 18.82 12.10
CA ARG A 240 -28.02 18.19 11.97
C ARG A 240 -28.81 18.20 13.29
N ARG A 241 -28.16 17.92 14.43
CA ARG A 241 -28.81 17.99 15.73
C ARG A 241 -29.29 19.39 16.05
N VAL A 242 -28.42 20.40 15.89
CA VAL A 242 -28.80 21.78 16.19
C VAL A 242 -29.89 22.30 15.25
N PHE A 243 -29.88 21.92 13.97
CA PHE A 243 -31.00 22.20 13.05
C PHE A 243 -32.32 21.57 13.53
N ALA A 244 -32.27 20.32 14.03
CA ALA A 244 -33.45 19.65 14.56
C ALA A 244 -33.98 20.33 15.84
N ASP A 245 -33.10 20.87 16.67
CA ASP A 245 -33.46 21.64 17.87
C ASP A 245 -34.09 22.99 17.48
N LEU A 246 -33.51 23.69 16.50
CA LEU A 246 -34.05 24.93 15.95
C LEU A 246 -35.46 24.74 15.36
N ALA A 247 -35.66 23.64 14.62
CA ALA A 247 -36.96 23.28 14.03
C ALA A 247 -38.05 22.99 15.08
N GLN A 248 -37.66 22.65 16.32
CA GLN A 248 -38.56 22.49 17.45
C GLN A 248 -38.86 23.81 18.17
N GLY A 249 -38.31 24.94 17.69
CA GLY A 249 -38.50 26.26 18.27
C GLY A 249 -37.45 26.64 19.33
N ASN A 250 -36.44 25.80 19.57
CA ASN A 250 -35.35 26.13 20.49
C ASN A 250 -34.30 27.02 19.81
N LEU A 251 -34.60 28.33 19.77
CA LEU A 251 -33.79 29.33 19.10
C LEU A 251 -32.55 29.78 19.87
N ASP A 252 -32.33 29.33 21.11
CA ASP A 252 -31.14 29.71 21.90
C ASP A 252 -29.91 28.84 21.58
N THR A 253 -30.09 27.78 20.81
CA THR A 253 -29.00 26.87 20.42
C THR A 253 -28.08 27.56 19.41
N ARG A 254 -26.76 27.45 19.60
CA ARG A 254 -25.74 28.05 18.71
C ARG A 254 -24.73 27.01 18.23
N VAL A 255 -24.34 27.09 16.97
CA VAL A 255 -23.41 26.16 16.31
C VAL A 255 -21.96 26.64 16.39
N ALA A 256 -21.71 27.95 16.35
CA ALA A 256 -20.35 28.50 16.26
C ALA A 256 -19.45 28.06 17.43
N HIS A 257 -20.01 27.87 18.64
CA HIS A 257 -19.24 27.39 19.79
C HIS A 257 -18.71 25.96 19.58
N LEU A 258 -19.51 25.06 19.01
CA LEU A 258 -19.11 23.68 18.69
C LEU A 258 -18.03 23.64 17.59
N MET A 259 -17.91 24.70 16.80
CA MET A 259 -17.00 24.83 15.68
C MET A 259 -15.85 25.82 15.91
N SER A 260 -15.71 26.39 17.10
CA SER A 260 -14.75 27.48 17.42
C SER A 260 -13.30 27.19 17.03
N LYS A 261 -12.85 25.93 17.11
CA LYS A 261 -11.49 25.52 16.72
C LYS A 261 -11.31 25.34 15.21
N ARG A 262 -12.40 25.25 14.44
CA ARG A 262 -12.36 25.07 12.99
C ARG A 262 -12.23 26.41 12.28
N ARG A 263 -11.51 26.39 11.17
CA ARG A 263 -11.27 27.54 10.29
C ARG A 263 -11.48 27.11 8.84
N ASP A 264 -12.61 26.48 8.59
CA ASP A 264 -13.02 25.92 7.31
C ASP A 264 -14.47 26.32 6.98
N GLU A 265 -14.92 26.00 5.76
CA GLU A 265 -16.24 26.35 5.23
C GLU A 265 -17.38 25.82 6.09
N LEU A 266 -17.15 24.76 6.87
CA LEU A 266 -18.14 24.24 7.81
C LEU A 266 -18.30 25.16 9.04
N ALA A 267 -17.21 25.80 9.49
CA ALA A 267 -17.29 26.84 10.50
C ALA A 267 -17.97 28.10 9.96
N ASP A 268 -17.79 28.41 8.68
CA ASP A 268 -18.50 29.51 8.01
C ASP A 268 -20.01 29.22 7.97
N LEU A 269 -20.39 28.00 7.55
CA LEU A 269 -21.78 27.53 7.57
C LEU A 269 -22.41 27.58 8.97
N GLY A 270 -21.64 27.24 10.01
CA GLY A 270 -22.11 27.35 11.39
C GLY A 270 -22.40 28.78 11.83
N ARG A 271 -21.62 29.76 11.34
CA ARG A 271 -21.86 31.19 11.60
C ARG A 271 -23.08 31.70 10.83
N ASP A 272 -23.23 31.30 9.58
CA ASP A 272 -24.40 31.64 8.77
C ASP A 272 -25.70 31.09 9.39
N PHE A 273 -25.64 29.88 9.94
CA PHE A 273 -26.74 29.31 10.72
C PHE A 273 -27.09 30.15 11.95
N ASP A 274 -26.11 30.54 12.75
CA ASP A 274 -26.33 31.34 13.96
C ASP A 274 -26.98 32.69 13.64
N HIS A 275 -26.58 33.33 12.53
CA HIS A 275 -27.21 34.55 12.03
C HIS A 275 -28.68 34.34 11.62
N MET A 276 -28.99 33.24 10.93
CA MET A 276 -30.40 32.93 10.59
C MET A 276 -31.24 32.68 11.85
N ALA A 277 -30.70 31.95 12.84
CA ALA A 277 -31.38 31.70 14.11
C ALA A 277 -31.68 32.99 14.87
N GLU A 278 -30.72 33.92 14.91
CA GLU A 278 -30.90 35.25 15.50
C GLU A 278 -32.01 36.05 14.81
N GLN A 279 -32.04 36.07 13.47
CA GLN A 279 -33.09 36.75 12.71
C GLN A 279 -34.48 36.16 12.98
N LEU A 280 -34.60 34.83 13.04
CA LEU A 280 -35.85 34.17 13.41
C LEU A 280 -36.30 34.54 14.82
N GLN A 281 -35.38 34.62 15.78
CA GLN A 281 -35.67 35.01 17.17
C GLN A 281 -36.20 36.45 17.24
N VAL A 282 -35.58 37.38 16.52
CA VAL A 282 -36.04 38.78 16.43
C VAL A 282 -37.45 38.84 15.82
N LEU A 283 -37.70 38.10 14.74
CA LEU A 283 -39.00 38.09 14.07
C LEU A 283 -40.11 37.52 14.95
N MET A 284 -39.85 36.40 15.64
CA MET A 284 -40.80 35.78 16.56
C MET A 284 -41.12 36.71 17.74
N HIS A 285 -40.13 37.39 18.32
CA HIS A 285 -40.37 38.37 19.39
C HIS A 285 -41.16 39.59 18.91
N ALA A 286 -40.93 40.06 17.68
CA ALA A 286 -41.74 41.13 17.09
C ALA A 286 -43.20 40.69 16.91
N GLN A 287 -43.44 39.49 16.39
CA GLN A 287 -44.79 38.93 16.23
C GLN A 287 -45.51 38.78 17.57
N GLN A 288 -44.84 38.26 18.61
CA GLN A 288 -45.42 38.10 19.95
C GLN A 288 -45.83 39.43 20.57
N ARG A 289 -44.96 40.45 20.49
CA ARG A 289 -45.28 41.81 20.99
C ARG A 289 -46.46 42.41 20.26
N LEU A 290 -46.47 42.32 18.92
CA LEU A 290 -47.58 42.85 18.13
C LEU A 290 -48.90 42.17 18.49
N LEU A 291 -48.93 40.85 18.63
CA LEU A 291 -50.17 40.15 19.04
C LEU A 291 -50.61 40.52 20.46
N HIS A 292 -49.67 40.73 21.37
CA HIS A 292 -49.95 41.19 22.72
C HIS A 292 -50.57 42.60 22.71
N ASP A 293 -49.92 43.54 22.02
CA ASP A 293 -50.36 44.93 21.92
C ASP A 293 -51.72 45.03 21.24
N VAL A 294 -51.94 44.30 20.14
CA VAL A 294 -53.24 44.22 19.47
C VAL A 294 -54.32 43.65 20.39
N SER A 295 -54.00 42.62 21.19
CA SER A 295 -54.96 42.05 22.15
C SER A 295 -55.35 43.06 23.24
N HIS A 296 -54.41 43.89 23.68
CA HIS A 296 -54.66 44.95 24.64
C HIS A 296 -55.50 46.09 24.04
N GLU A 297 -55.17 46.54 22.84
CA GLU A 297 -55.89 47.60 22.14
C GLU A 297 -57.31 47.17 21.72
N LEU A 298 -57.56 45.90 21.40
CA LEU A 298 -58.90 45.40 21.06
C LEU A 298 -59.79 45.14 22.28
N ARG A 299 -59.21 44.80 23.44
CA ARG A 299 -60.00 44.54 24.66
C ARG A 299 -60.75 45.79 25.15
N SER A 300 -60.13 46.97 25.05
CA SER A 300 -60.70 48.25 25.46
C SER A 300 -61.96 48.66 24.68
N PRO A 301 -61.98 48.70 23.34
CA PRO A 301 -63.17 49.05 22.55
C PRO A 301 -64.27 47.99 22.70
N LEU A 302 -63.91 46.71 22.82
CA LEU A 302 -64.88 45.63 22.95
C LEU A 302 -65.62 45.73 24.30
N ALA A 303 -64.92 46.04 25.39
CA ALA A 303 -65.53 46.34 26.69
C ALA A 303 -66.43 47.59 26.60
N ARG A 304 -66.03 48.60 25.83
CA ARG A 304 -66.80 49.84 25.64
C ARG A 304 -68.12 49.59 24.87
N ILE A 305 -68.08 48.78 23.82
CA ILE A 305 -69.28 48.36 23.07
C ILE A 305 -70.20 47.50 23.95
N GLN A 306 -69.65 46.59 24.74
CA GLN A 306 -70.44 45.79 25.68
C GLN A 306 -71.11 46.68 26.74
N ALA A 307 -70.41 47.69 27.26
CA ALA A 307 -70.99 48.66 28.20
C ALA A 307 -72.11 49.49 27.56
N SER A 308 -71.94 49.96 26.32
CA SER A 308 -73.01 50.71 25.63
C SER A 308 -74.24 49.84 25.35
N ILE A 309 -74.05 48.57 25.01
CA ILE A 309 -75.17 47.62 24.84
C ILE A 309 -75.88 47.38 26.19
N GLY A 310 -75.14 47.18 27.28
CA GLY A 310 -75.72 46.99 28.62
C GLY A 310 -76.54 48.19 29.09
N LEU A 311 -76.05 49.41 28.83
CA LEU A 311 -76.79 50.65 29.13
C LEU A 311 -78.05 50.80 28.27
N ALA A 312 -77.97 50.48 26.97
CA ALA A 312 -79.14 50.48 26.08
C ALA A 312 -80.22 49.49 26.55
N GLN A 313 -79.84 48.32 27.08
CA GLN A 313 -80.79 47.35 27.63
C GLN A 313 -81.40 47.78 28.98
N GLN A 314 -80.68 48.57 29.80
CA GLN A 314 -81.18 49.05 31.09
C GLN A 314 -82.09 50.29 31.01
N GLN A 315 -81.98 51.11 29.96
CA GLN A 315 -82.82 52.31 29.77
C GLN A 315 -83.59 52.29 28.43
N PRO A 316 -84.54 51.36 28.24
CA PRO A 316 -85.29 51.22 26.99
C PRO A 316 -86.10 52.47 26.59
N GLU A 317 -86.42 53.35 27.55
CA GLU A 317 -87.26 54.54 27.31
C GLU A 317 -86.49 55.76 26.76
N LYS A 318 -85.15 55.75 26.76
CA LYS A 318 -84.32 56.85 26.21
C LYS A 318 -83.69 56.57 24.85
N LEU A 319 -83.83 55.35 24.33
CA LEU A 319 -83.32 54.96 23.01
C LEU A 319 -83.73 55.89 21.84
N PRO A 320 -84.99 56.37 21.71
CA PRO A 320 -85.37 57.18 20.56
C PRO A 320 -84.71 58.57 20.54
N ALA A 321 -84.21 59.08 21.68
CA ALA A 321 -83.52 60.38 21.73
C ALA A 321 -82.01 60.31 21.40
N MET A 322 -81.41 59.11 21.39
CA MET A 322 -79.96 58.92 21.14
C MET A 322 -79.65 58.47 19.69
N LEU A 323 -80.66 58.13 18.89
CA LEU A 323 -80.50 57.69 17.49
C LEU A 323 -80.67 58.82 16.45
N ASP A 324 -81.05 60.03 16.88
CA ASP A 324 -81.35 61.20 16.03
C ASP A 324 -80.17 62.22 15.89
N VAL A 325 -78.92 61.81 16.19
CA VAL A 325 -77.71 62.65 16.04
C VAL A 325 -76.65 61.92 15.22
#